data_AF-A0A951WBY9-F1
#
_entry.id   AF-A0A951WBY9-F1
#
_cell.length_a   1.000
_cell.length_b   1.000
_cell.length_c   1.000
_cell.angle_alpha   90.00
_cell.angle_beta   90.00
_cell.angle_gamma   90.00
#
_symmetry.space_group_name_H-M   'P 1'
#
loop_
_entity.id
_entity.type
_entity.pdbx_description
1 polymer ?
#
loop_
_entity_poly.entity_id
_entity_poly.type
_entity_poly.pdbx_seq_one_letter_code
_entity_poly.pdbx_strand_id
1 'polypeptide(L)' 'MSDRVFIDTNIIIYSYSSTERQKQFIAQKLITESNSYISTQVLTEQVKAGDNFFVTPTATQIQTSHS' A
#
# COMPACT_ATOMS: atom_id res chain seq x y z
N MET A 1 -4.91 29.71 0.39
CA MET A 1 -4.22 28.70 -0.44
C MET A 1 -4.55 27.35 0.17
N SER A 2 -5.16 26.43 -0.58
CA SER A 2 -5.39 25.07 -0.06
C SER A 2 -4.07 24.33 -0.19
N ASP A 3 -3.37 24.19 0.93
CA ASP A 3 -2.08 23.50 0.96
C ASP A 3 -2.29 22.05 0.52
N ARG A 4 -1.56 21.66 -0.53
CA ARG A 4 -1.57 20.30 -1.06
C ARG A 4 -0.58 19.47 -0.26
N VAL A 5 -1.05 18.35 0.28
CA VAL A 5 -0.21 17.47 1.11
C VAL A 5 0.12 16.24 0.30
N PHE A 6 1.41 16.00 0.08
CA PHE A 6 1.90 14.75 -0.50
C PHE A 6 2.04 13.70 0.59
N ILE A 7 1.36 12.58 0.43
CA ILE A 7 1.28 11.50 1.39
C ILE A 7 2.29 10.40 1.03
N ASP A 8 3.12 10.03 1.99
CA ASP A 8 4.08 8.93 1.90
C ASP A 8 3.44 7.59 2.35
N THR A 9 4.04 6.47 1.94
CA THR A 9 3.58 5.11 2.24
C THR A 9 3.36 4.88 3.73
N ASN A 10 4.24 5.44 4.58
CA ASN A 10 4.14 5.29 6.04
C ASN A 10 2.85 5.85 6.62
N ILE A 11 2.33 6.95 6.07
CA ILE A 11 1.07 7.54 6.52
C ILE A 11 -0.10 6.63 6.15
N ILE A 12 -0.04 6.00 4.96
CA ILE A 12 -1.03 4.99 4.55
C ILE A 12 -0.97 3.79 5.50
N ILE A 13 0.22 3.25 5.78
CA ILE A 13 0.40 2.12 6.72
C ILE A 13 -0.17 2.47 8.10
N TYR A 14 0.17 3.64 8.64
CA TYR A 14 -0.31 4.03 9.96
C TYR A 14 -1.81 4.22 10.01
N SER A 15 -2.46 4.71 8.95
CA SER A 15 -3.91 4.90 8.90
C SER A 15 -4.71 3.60 9.15
N TYR A 16 -4.10 2.44 8.86
CA TYR A 16 -4.66 1.10 9.08
C TYR A 16 -4.02 0.35 10.28
N SER A 17 -3.12 0.98 11.04
CA SER A 17 -2.46 0.31 12.17
C SER A 17 -3.43 0.05 13.33
N SER A 18 -3.56 -1.22 13.72
CA SER A 18 -4.37 -1.65 14.87
C SER A 18 -3.61 -1.61 16.20
N THR A 19 -2.28 -1.59 16.15
CA THR A 19 -1.38 -1.59 17.33
C THR A 19 -0.96 -0.18 17.74
N GLU A 20 -0.87 0.76 16.80
CA GLU A 20 -0.40 2.13 17.04
C GLU A 20 -1.52 3.17 16.84
N ARG A 21 -2.58 3.10 17.67
CA ARG A 21 -3.78 3.95 17.53
C ARG A 21 -3.53 5.46 17.47
N GLN A 22 -2.53 5.97 18.19
CA GLN A 22 -2.22 7.41 18.12
C GLN A 22 -1.71 7.82 16.74
N LYS A 23 -0.79 7.03 16.17
CA LYS A 23 -0.30 7.25 14.79
C LYS A 23 -1.41 7.06 13.78
N GLN A 24 -2.30 6.08 14.01
CA GLN A 24 -3.48 5.85 13.21
C GLN A 24 -4.40 7.08 13.14
N PHE A 25 -4.74 7.65 14.29
CA PHE A 25 -5.59 8.83 14.38
C PHE A 25 -4.99 10.03 13.64
N ILE A 26 -3.70 10.30 13.83
CA ILE A 26 -3.00 11.40 13.16
C ILE A 26 -2.97 11.17 11.64
N ALA A 27 -2.67 9.96 11.19
CA ALA A 27 -2.63 9.62 9.78
C ALA A 27 -4.00 9.77 9.10
N GLN A 28 -5.08 9.31 9.75
CA GLN A 28 -6.44 9.49 9.23
C GLN A 28 -6.80 10.97 9.13
N LYS A 29 -6.49 11.75 10.17
CA LYS A 29 -6.74 13.19 10.18
C LYS A 29 -6.02 13.90 9.02
N LEU A 30 -4.75 13.58 8.78
CA LEU A 30 -3.97 14.11 7.66
C LEU A 30 -4.60 13.78 6.31
N ILE A 31 -5.14 12.57 6.13
CA ILE A 31 -5.79 12.14 4.90
C ILE A 31 -7.13 12.86 4.69
N THR A 32 -7.95 13.00 5.74
CA THR A 32 -9.33 13.51 5.63
C THR A 32 -9.44 15.03 5.64
N GLU A 33 -8.55 15.73 6.34
CA GLU A 33 -8.62 17.19 6.50
C GLU A 33 -7.78 17.94 5.46
N SER A 34 -6.95 17.23 4.68
CA SER A 34 -6.07 17.82 3.67
C SER A 34 -6.51 17.43 2.26
N ASN A 35 -6.24 18.29 1.28
CA ASN A 35 -6.29 17.89 -0.13
C ASN A 35 -5.05 17.03 -0.44
N SER A 36 -5.20 15.74 -0.18
CA SER A 36 -4.12 14.76 -0.13
C SER A 36 -3.85 14.14 -1.51
N TYR A 37 -2.58 14.08 -1.90
CA TYR A 37 -2.13 13.45 -3.13
C TYR A 37 -1.14 12.33 -2.83
N ILE A 38 -1.26 11.22 -3.52
CA ILE A 38 -0.34 10.08 -3.42
C ILE A 38 0.39 9.95 -4.76
N SER A 39 1.71 9.80 -4.71
CA SER A 39 2.50 9.57 -5.92
C SER A 39 2.14 8.21 -6.54
N THR A 40 2.10 8.14 -7.87
CA THR A 40 1.90 6.89 -8.60
C THR A 40 3.00 5.86 -8.29
N GLN A 41 4.21 6.32 -7.97
CA GLN A 41 5.30 5.46 -7.52
C GLN A 41 4.96 4.79 -6.18
N VAL A 42 4.47 5.57 -5.20
CA VAL A 42 4.04 5.09 -3.87
C VAL A 42 2.90 4.07 -3.99
N LEU A 43 1.92 4.33 -4.88
CA LEU A 43 0.86 3.35 -5.18
C LEU A 43 1.41 2.06 -5.79
N THR A 44 2.36 2.17 -6.73
CA THR A 44 2.97 1.01 -7.39
C THR A 44 3.77 0.15 -6.41
N GLU A 45 4.47 0.76 -5.47
CA GLU A 45 5.21 0.07 -4.41
C GLU A 45 4.25 -0.68 -3.46
N GLN A 46 3.12 -0.04 -3.08
CA GLN A 46 2.11 -0.70 -2.23
C GLN A 46 1.41 -1.86 -2.92
N VAL A 47 1.05 -1.74 -4.21
CA VAL A 47 0.43 -2.84 -4.96
C VAL A 47 1.41 -4.00 -5.11
N LYS A 48 2.67 -3.74 -5.47
CA LYS A 48 3.69 -4.79 -5.59
C LYS A 48 3.98 -5.48 -4.25
N ALA A 49 3.99 -4.73 -3.14
CA ALA A 49 4.12 -5.31 -1.81
C ALA A 49 2.92 -6.22 -1.47
N GLY A 50 1.71 -5.84 -1.89
CA GLY A 50 0.51 -6.66 -1.80
C GLY A 50 0.53 -7.89 -2.70
N ASP A 51 1.03 -7.78 -3.93
CA ASP A 51 1.13 -8.90 -4.88
C ASP A 51 2.12 -9.98 -4.40
N ASN A 52 3.19 -9.59 -3.70
CA ASN A 52 4.07 -10.56 -3.04
C ASN A 52 3.38 -11.30 -1.87
N PHE A 53 2.31 -10.74 -1.31
CA PHE A 53 1.45 -11.40 -0.33
C PHE A 53 0.33 -12.23 -1.01
N PHE A 54 -0.08 -11.83 -2.22
CA PHE A 54 -0.99 -12.56 -3.11
C PHE A 54 -0.23 -13.26 -4.24
N VAL A 55 0.79 -14.07 -3.92
CA VAL A 55 1.26 -15.10 -4.85
C VAL A 55 0.09 -16.06 -5.11
N THR A 56 -0.67 -15.74 -6.15
CA THR A 56 -1.52 -16.71 -6.84
C THR A 56 -0.62 -17.84 -7.35
N PRO A 57 -1.06 -19.10 -7.27
CA PRO A 57 -0.23 -20.21 -7.68
C PRO A 57 0.03 -20.10 -9.19
N THR A 58 1.26 -19.76 -9.57
CA THR A 58 1.70 -19.88 -10.95
C THR A 58 1.57 -21.36 -11.32
N ALA A 59 0.68 -21.65 -12.27
CA ALA A 59 0.47 -22.99 -12.79
C ALA A 59 1.83 -23.59 -13.17
N THR A 60 2.27 -24.61 -12.43
CA THR A 60 3.45 -25.38 -12.78
C THR A 60 3.12 -26.16 -14.04
N GLN A 61 3.77 -25.84 -15.17
CA GLN A 61 3.75 -26.75 -16.31
C GLN A 61 4.43 -28.05 -15.90
N ILE A 62 3.67 -29.15 -15.87
CA ILE A 62 4.22 -30.49 -15.75
C ILE A 62 4.93 -30.78 -17.07
N GLN A 63 6.26 -30.75 -17.04
CA GLN A 63 7.06 -31.25 -18.14
C GLN A 63 6.99 -32.79 -18.09
N THR A 64 6.19 -33.39 -18.98
CA THR A 64 6.20 -34.82 -19.19
C THR A 64 7.50 -35.19 -19.93
N SER A 65 8.49 -35.65 -19.18
CA SER A 65 9.64 -36.36 -19.74
C SER A 65 9.17 -37.73 -20.23
N HIS A 66 8.91 -37.85 -21.54
CA HIS A 66 8.93 -39.13 -22.22
C HIS A 66 10.35 -39.37 -22.75
N SER A 67 11.06 -40.31 -22.16
CA SER A 67 12.15 -41.08 -22.77
C SER A 67 12.23 -42.43 -22.05
#